data_AF-A0AAE1ITT8-F1
#
_entry.id   AF-A0AAE1ITT8-F1
#
_cell.length_a   1.000
_cell.length_b   1.000
_cell.length_c   1.000
_cell.angle_alpha   90.00
_cell.angle_beta   90.00
_cell.angle_gamma   90.00
#
_symmetry.space_group_name_H-M   'P 1'
#
loop_
_entity.id
_entity.type
_entity.pdbx_description
1 polymer ?
#
loop_
_entity_poly.entity_id
_entity_poly.type
_entity_poly.pdbx_seq_one_letter_code
_entity_poly.pdbx_strand_id
1 'polypeptide(L)'
;MEVEVKLWLENAEAHCMVTTSLSPFHIITHRQENLFFEGAVEELSSRRAVLRLQFYDDKACCVVSLKAKGVLVNSVSRVEEDEEDLV
;
A
#
# COMPACT_ATOMS: atom_id res chain seq x y z
N MET A 1 -5.31 1.86 13.41
CA MET A 1 -5.31 0.42 13.05
C MET A 1 -6.06 0.28 11.74
N GLU A 2 -5.35 -0.01 10.66
CA GLU A 2 -5.91 -0.26 9.33
C GLU A 2 -6.33 -1.74 9.22
N VAL A 3 -7.47 -1.99 8.58
CA VAL A 3 -7.99 -3.33 8.29
C VAL A 3 -8.49 -3.38 6.85
N GLU A 4 -8.00 -4.33 6.07
CA GLU A 4 -8.28 -4.42 4.63
C GLU A 4 -8.35 -5.87 4.15
N VAL A 5 -9.08 -6.11 3.06
CA VAL A 5 -9.15 -7.41 2.38
C VAL A 5 -8.13 -7.42 1.25
N LYS A 6 -7.20 -8.38 1.28
CA LYS A 6 -6.16 -8.57 0.26
C LYS A 6 -6.39 -9.87 -0.49
N LEU A 7 -6.73 -9.74 -1.78
CA LEU A 7 -6.91 -10.85 -2.70
C LEU A 7 -5.82 -10.81 -3.76
N TRP A 8 -5.28 -11.98 -4.09
CA TRP A 8 -4.33 -12.13 -5.19
C TRP A 8 -5.10 -12.41 -6.49
N LEU A 9 -4.79 -11.67 -7.55
CA LEU A 9 -5.24 -11.99 -8.90
C LEU A 9 -4.15 -12.78 -9.60
N GLU A 10 -4.47 -13.98 -10.08
CA GLU A 10 -3.47 -14.96 -10.51
C GLU A 10 -2.63 -14.50 -11.71
N ASN A 11 -3.21 -13.70 -12.61
CA ASN A 11 -2.56 -13.27 -13.84
C ASN A 11 -3.18 -11.98 -14.40
N ALA A 12 -2.60 -11.51 -15.52
CA ALA A 12 -3.05 -10.31 -16.21
C ALA A 12 -4.46 -10.42 -16.83
N GLU A 13 -4.89 -11.64 -17.21
CA GLU A 13 -6.24 -11.87 -17.73
C GLU A 13 -7.30 -11.69 -16.63
N ALA A 14 -7.06 -12.28 -15.46
CA ALA A 14 -7.90 -12.09 -14.28
C ALA A 14 -7.98 -10.60 -13.88
N HIS A 15 -6.86 -9.89 -13.91
CA HIS A 15 -6.84 -8.44 -13.71
C HIS A 15 -7.72 -7.70 -14.73
N CYS A 16 -7.58 -8.00 -16.03
CA CYS A 16 -8.38 -7.40 -17.09
C CYS A 16 -9.88 -7.65 -16.92
N MET A 17 -10.27 -8.86 -16.52
CA MET A 17 -11.67 -9.20 -16.25
C MET A 17 -12.25 -8.40 -15.08
N VAL A 18 -11.49 -8.26 -13.98
CA VAL A 18 -11.91 -7.48 -12.81
C VAL A 18 -12.05 -6.00 -13.16
N THR A 19 -11.05 -5.40 -13.82
CA THR A 19 -11.11 -3.98 -14.19
C THR A 19 -12.22 -3.69 -15.18
N THR A 20 -12.47 -4.58 -16.14
CA THR A 20 -13.60 -4.47 -17.09
C THR A 20 -14.94 -4.52 -16.35
N SER A 21 -15.10 -5.47 -15.43
CA SER A 21 -16.33 -5.66 -14.65
C SER A 21 -16.62 -4.47 -13.72
N LEU A 22 -15.57 -3.86 -13.17
CA LEU A 22 -15.67 -2.70 -12.27
C LEU A 22 -15.71 -1.36 -12.99
N SER A 23 -15.57 -1.32 -14.33
CA SER A 23 -15.55 -0.07 -15.10
C SER A 23 -16.76 0.86 -14.88
N PRO A 24 -18.01 0.38 -14.64
CA PRO A 24 -19.13 1.28 -14.34
C PRO A 24 -19.00 2.00 -12.99
N PHE A 25 -18.13 1.51 -12.11
CA PHE A 25 -17.89 2.06 -10.77
C PHE A 25 -16.56 2.81 -10.69
N HIS A 26 -15.92 3.10 -11.83
CA HIS A 26 -14.64 3.78 -11.88
C HIS A 26 -14.77 5.23 -11.39
N ILE A 27 -13.84 5.65 -10.52
CA ILE A 27 -13.75 7.03 -10.01
C ILE A 27 -12.54 7.73 -10.61
N ILE A 28 -11.34 7.19 -10.39
CA ILE A 28 -10.07 7.79 -10.83
C ILE A 28 -8.96 6.72 -10.87
N THR A 29 -7.91 6.98 -11.65
CA THR A 29 -6.65 6.21 -11.64
C THR A 29 -5.51 7.14 -11.26
N HIS A 30 -4.77 6.80 -10.19
CA HIS A 30 -3.57 7.51 -9.77
C HIS A 30 -2.33 6.65 -9.99
N ARG A 31 -1.22 7.29 -10.39
CA ARG A 31 0.08 6.65 -10.49
C ARG A 31 0.83 6.81 -9.16
N GLN A 32 1.24 5.72 -8.54
CA GLN A 32 1.95 5.72 -7.26
C GLN A 32 3.39 5.22 -7.42
N GLU A 33 4.34 5.91 -6.79
CA GLU A 33 5.72 5.46 -6.61
C GLU A 33 6.01 5.31 -5.12
N ASN A 34 6.43 4.13 -4.69
CA ASN A 34 6.73 3.85 -3.28
C ASN A 34 8.25 3.76 -3.08
N LEU A 35 8.79 4.62 -2.23
CA LEU A 35 10.16 4.53 -1.72
C LEU A 35 10.12 4.01 -0.29
N PHE A 36 10.94 3.01 0.01
CA PHE A 36 11.03 2.39 1.32
C PHE A 36 12.36 2.74 1.98
N PHE A 37 12.31 2.98 3.29
CA PHE A 37 13.45 3.36 4.09
C PHE A 37 13.64 2.36 5.21
N GLU A 38 14.90 2.11 5.53
CA GLU A 38 15.34 1.17 6.55
C GLU A 38 16.59 1.76 7.22
N GLY A 39 16.85 1.35 8.46
CA GLY A 39 18.10 1.69 9.12
C GLY A 39 19.26 0.81 8.62
N ALA A 40 20.49 1.24 8.89
CA ALA A 40 21.69 0.59 8.37
C ALA A 40 21.87 -0.85 8.87
N VAL A 41 21.17 -1.23 9.94
CA VAL A 41 21.22 -2.55 10.58
C VAL A 41 19.83 -3.15 10.75
N GLU A 42 18.90 -2.88 9.83
CA GLU A 42 17.56 -3.47 9.79
C GLU A 42 16.69 -3.12 11.03
N GLU A 43 16.84 -1.90 11.55
CA GLU A 43 16.17 -1.46 12.79
C GLU A 43 14.64 -1.50 12.72
N LEU A 44 14.05 -1.19 11.55
CA LEU A 44 12.59 -1.18 11.38
C LEU A 44 12.07 -2.58 11.13
N SER A 45 12.63 -3.31 10.17
CA SER A 45 12.20 -4.67 9.84
C SER A 45 12.40 -5.66 11.00
N SER A 46 13.46 -5.53 11.81
CA SER A 46 13.63 -6.31 13.05
C SER A 46 12.51 -6.08 14.06
N ARG A 47 11.84 -4.92 13.99
CA ARG A 47 10.66 -4.57 14.80
C ARG A 47 9.34 -4.78 14.06
N ARG A 48 9.38 -5.40 12.87
CA ARG A 48 8.24 -5.56 11.96
C ARG A 48 7.58 -4.21 11.63
N ALA A 49 8.40 -3.21 11.35
CA ALA A 49 7.99 -1.88 10.93
C ALA A 49 8.52 -1.57 9.53
N VAL A 50 7.78 -0.75 8.78
CA VAL A 50 8.12 -0.30 7.43
C VAL A 50 7.84 1.18 7.34
N LEU A 51 8.87 1.97 6.99
CA LEU A 51 8.74 3.39 6.67
C LEU A 51 8.68 3.56 5.15
N ARG A 52 7.65 4.24 4.66
CA ARG A 52 7.40 4.44 3.23
C ARG A 52 7.09 5.90 2.93
N LEU A 53 7.70 6.43 1.88
CA LEU A 53 7.25 7.63 1.18
C LEU A 53 6.54 7.21 -0.11
N GLN A 54 5.31 7.67 -0.28
CA GLN A 54 4.49 7.39 -1.45
C GLN A 54 4.27 8.68 -2.24
N PHE A 55 4.74 8.73 -3.48
CA PHE A 55 4.51 9.85 -4.40
C PHE A 55 3.37 9.54 -5.36
N TYR A 56 2.54 10.54 -5.61
CA TYR A 56 1.41 10.47 -6.55
C TYR A 56 1.69 11.32 -7.79
N ASP A 57 1.25 10.84 -8.95
CA ASP A 57 1.10 11.58 -10.22
C ASP A 57 2.27 12.55 -10.51
N ASP A 58 3.44 12.00 -10.86
CA ASP A 58 4.65 12.78 -11.18
C ASP A 58 5.12 13.70 -10.03
N LYS A 59 4.93 13.25 -8.78
CA LYS A 59 5.32 13.94 -7.53
C LYS A 59 4.45 15.18 -7.22
N ALA A 60 3.19 15.17 -7.64
CA ALA A 60 2.22 16.19 -7.27
C ALA A 60 1.87 16.18 -5.77
N CYS A 61 1.97 15.02 -5.12
CA CYS A 61 1.73 14.84 -3.68
C CYS A 61 2.67 13.77 -3.13
N CYS A 62 3.02 13.86 -1.85
CA CYS A 62 3.78 12.85 -1.12
C CYS A 62 3.10 12.53 0.21
N VAL A 63 3.02 11.23 0.55
CA VAL A 63 2.50 10.73 1.82
C VAL A 63 3.60 9.95 2.52
N VAL A 64 3.88 10.25 3.79
CA VAL A 64 4.72 9.42 4.65
C VAL A 64 3.85 8.45 5.43
N SER A 65 4.31 7.22 5.58
CA SER A 65 3.58 6.18 6.31
C SER A 65 4.54 5.31 7.12
N LEU A 66 4.17 5.03 8.37
CA LEU A 66 4.81 4.03 9.22
C LEU A 66 3.81 2.92 9.53
N LYS A 67 3.99 1.77 8.89
CA LYS A 67 3.20 0.55 9.15
C LYS A 67 3.99 -0.37 10.08
N ALA A 68 3.37 -0.88 11.15
CA ALA A 68 4.01 -1.76 12.13
C ALA A 68 3.12 -2.93 12.57
N LYS A 69 3.77 -4.04 12.96
CA LYS A 69 3.16 -5.24 13.55
C LYS A 69 2.01 -5.83 12.71
N GLY A 70 2.10 -5.69 11.39
CA GLY A 70 1.09 -6.20 10.46
C GLY A 70 0.92 -7.72 10.56
N VAL A 71 -0.33 -8.18 10.46
CA VAL A 71 -0.68 -9.59 10.31
C VAL A 71 -1.59 -9.77 9.10
N LEU A 72 -1.36 -10.83 8.34
CA LEU A 72 -2.21 -11.23 7.21
C LEU A 72 -2.68 -12.67 7.44
N VAL A 73 -3.98 -12.84 7.70
CA VAL A 73 -4.58 -14.15 7.97
C VAL A 73 -5.87 -14.25 7.18
N ASN A 74 -6.03 -15.32 6.40
CA ASN A 74 -7.22 -15.59 5.59
C ASN A 74 -7.65 -14.38 4.74
N SER A 75 -6.68 -13.78 4.02
CA SER A 75 -6.88 -12.60 3.18
C SER A 75 -7.31 -11.32 3.91
N VAL A 76 -7.28 -11.30 5.25
CA VAL A 76 -7.55 -10.09 6.04
C VAL A 76 -6.26 -9.58 6.66
N SER A 77 -5.84 -8.39 6.22
CA SER A 77 -4.69 -7.66 6.73
C SER A 77 -5.13 -6.76 7.89
N ARG A 78 -4.34 -6.72 8.97
CA ARG A 78 -4.50 -5.81 10.10
C ARG A 78 -3.14 -5.22 10.45
N VAL A 79 -3.03 -3.89 10.51
CA VAL A 79 -1.74 -3.22 10.74
C VAL A 79 -1.91 -1.97 11.60
N GLU A 80 -0.93 -1.70 12.47
CA GLU A 80 -0.81 -0.38 13.11
C GLU A 80 -0.20 0.56 12.08
N GLU A 81 -0.88 1.65 11.79
CA GLU A 81 -0.45 2.59 10.76
C GLU A 81 -0.71 4.02 11.21
N ASP A 82 0.29 4.86 10.92
CA ASP A 82 0.24 6.30 10.98
C ASP A 82 0.68 6.84 9.61
N GLU A 83 -0.14 7.67 8.98
CA GLU A 83 0.14 8.29 7.67
C GLU A 83 -0.07 9.80 7.76
N GLU A 84 0.80 10.57 7.11
CA GLU A 84 0.73 12.03 7.06
C GLU A 84 1.06 12.54 5.66
N ASP A 85 0.31 13.55 5.21
CA ASP A 85 0.57 14.26 3.96
C ASP A 85 1.79 15.18 4.12
N LEU A 86 2.79 15.01 3.27
CA LEU A 86 3.94 15.90 3.16
C LEU A 86 3.65 16.95 2.07
N VAL A 87 3.01 18.05 2.49
CA VAL A 87 2.64 19.19 1.65
C VAL A 87 3.86 19.90 1.07
#